data_AF-A0A0D0DBD7-F1
#
_entry.id   AF-A0A0D0DBD7-F1
#
_cell.length_a   1.000
_cell.length_b   1.000
_cell.length_c   1.000
_cell.angle_alpha   90.00
_cell.angle_beta   90.00
_cell.angle_gamma   90.00
#
_symmetry.space_group_name_H-M   'P 1'
#
loop_
_entity.id
_entity.type
_entity.pdbx_description
1 polymer ?
#
loop_
_entity_poly.entity_id
_entity_poly.type
_entity_poly.pdbx_seq_one_letter_code
_entity_poly.pdbx_strand_id
1 'polypeptide(L)'
;NLCIIDFSYGHTGSTCDSSAWEGTQLKQDHERYMEDGEFVWADSAYPLQTWVIAPYKAPEKLSGQNMEFNNHVSMVCICLEHTIGFLRGRFQALKGL
;
A
#
# COMPACT_ATOMS: atom_id res chain seq x y z
N ASN A 1 7.53 -8.77 -13.34
CA ASN A 1 7.04 -7.47 -13.83
C ASN A 1 6.12 -6.87 -12.80
N LEU A 2 6.36 -5.64 -12.37
CA LEU A 2 5.44 -4.90 -11.49
C LEU A 2 4.49 -4.08 -12.37
N CYS A 3 3.20 -4.08 -12.03
CA CYS A 3 2.18 -3.27 -12.68
C CYS A 3 1.43 -2.43 -11.65
N ILE A 4 0.93 -1.27 -12.08
CA ILE A 4 -0.01 -0.47 -11.31
C ILE A 4 -1.41 -0.92 -11.72
N ILE A 5 -2.19 -1.42 -10.77
CA ILE A 5 -3.53 -1.97 -11.00
C ILE A 5 -4.63 -0.95 -10.72
N ASP A 6 -4.36 0.04 -9.87
CA ASP A 6 -5.32 1.07 -9.47
C ASP A 6 -4.60 2.32 -8.94
N PHE A 7 -5.25 3.47 -9.03
CA PHE A 7 -4.80 4.75 -8.47
C PHE A 7 -5.99 5.68 -8.18
N SER A 8 -5.90 6.46 -7.10
CA SER A 8 -6.86 7.54 -6.80
C SER A 8 -6.21 8.93 -6.95
N TYR A 9 -7.01 9.94 -7.30
CA TYR A 9 -6.57 11.32 -7.48
C TYR A 9 -7.69 12.30 -7.07
N GLY A 10 -7.33 13.58 -6.89
CA GLY A 10 -8.29 14.62 -6.49
C GLY A 10 -8.46 14.79 -4.97
N HIS A 11 -7.63 14.11 -4.17
CA HIS A 11 -7.55 14.33 -2.73
C HIS A 11 -6.70 15.56 -2.41
N THR A 12 -7.05 16.29 -1.35
CA THR A 12 -6.22 17.38 -0.83
C THR A 12 -4.90 16.84 -0.28
N GLY A 13 -3.81 17.60 -0.38
CA GLY A 13 -2.48 17.16 0.09
C GLY A 13 -2.36 16.88 1.60
N SER A 14 -3.39 17.21 2.40
CA SER A 14 -3.47 16.89 3.83
C SER A 14 -4.36 15.67 4.14
N THR A 15 -4.92 15.00 3.13
CA THR A 15 -5.76 13.81 3.33
C THR A 15 -4.91 12.65 3.82
N CYS A 16 -5.38 11.93 4.83
CA CYS A 16 -4.73 10.70 5.29
C CYS A 16 -4.81 9.62 4.19
N ASP A 17 -3.73 8.87 3.98
CA ASP A 17 -3.66 7.81 2.97
C ASP A 17 -4.83 6.81 3.07
N SER A 18 -5.21 6.44 4.29
CA SER A 18 -6.37 5.56 4.54
C SER A 18 -7.68 6.12 3.97
N SER A 19 -7.88 7.45 4.03
CA SER A 19 -9.06 8.12 3.49
C SER A 19 -8.99 8.26 1.96
N ALA A 20 -7.81 8.48 1.40
CA ALA A 20 -7.61 8.48 -0.05
C ALA A 20 -7.84 7.07 -0.65
N TRP A 21 -7.50 6.04 0.12
CA TRP A 21 -7.69 4.64 -0.26
C TRP A 21 -9.16 4.22 -0.33
N GLU A 22 -10.04 4.78 0.50
CA GLU A 22 -11.49 4.51 0.41
C GLU A 22 -12.06 4.86 -0.98
N GLY A 23 -11.45 5.78 -1.72
CA GLY A 23 -11.87 6.14 -3.09
C GLY A 23 -11.32 5.22 -4.20
N THR A 24 -10.47 4.24 -3.87
CA THR A 24 -9.82 3.37 -4.86
C THR A 24 -10.76 2.26 -5.34
N GLN A 25 -10.66 1.86 -6.61
CA GLN A 25 -11.44 0.73 -7.13
C GLN A 25 -11.11 -0.57 -6.40
N LEU A 26 -9.84 -0.74 -6.04
CA LEU A 26 -9.38 -1.87 -5.26
C LEU A 26 -10.12 -1.95 -3.91
N LYS A 27 -10.34 -0.82 -3.23
CA LYS A 27 -11.09 -0.82 -1.96
C LYS A 27 -12.59 -1.03 -2.17
N GLN A 28 -13.16 -0.44 -3.23
CA GLN A 28 -14.59 -0.50 -3.51
C GLN A 28 -15.05 -1.86 -4.04
N ASP A 29 -14.20 -2.57 -4.80
CA ASP A 29 -14.55 -3.79 -5.53
C ASP A 29 -13.36 -4.77 -5.61
N HIS A 30 -12.72 -5.07 -4.48
CA HIS A 30 -11.55 -5.96 -4.41
C HIS A 30 -11.78 -7.35 -5.02
N GLU A 31 -12.98 -7.92 -4.89
CA GLU A 31 -13.36 -9.23 -5.43
C GLU A 31 -13.25 -9.30 -6.96
N ARG A 32 -13.32 -8.16 -7.64
CA ARG A 32 -13.11 -8.09 -9.09
C ARG A 32 -11.64 -8.21 -9.49
N TYR A 33 -10.72 -7.83 -8.61
CA TYR A 33 -9.29 -7.77 -8.89
C TYR A 33 -8.49 -8.88 -8.21
N MET A 34 -9.09 -9.60 -7.27
CA MET A 34 -8.46 -10.62 -6.45
C MET A 34 -9.23 -11.93 -6.49
N GLU A 35 -8.49 -13.04 -6.59
CA GLU A 35 -9.03 -14.38 -6.41
C GLU A 35 -9.10 -14.77 -4.93
N ASP A 36 -9.86 -15.83 -4.63
CA ASP A 36 -9.99 -16.35 -3.26
C ASP A 36 -8.63 -16.73 -2.68
N GLY A 37 -8.29 -16.14 -1.54
CA GLY A 37 -7.03 -16.36 -0.84
C GLY A 37 -5.91 -15.39 -1.23
N GLU A 38 -6.13 -14.51 -2.20
CA GLU A 38 -5.22 -13.41 -2.48
C GLU A 38 -5.36 -12.28 -1.45
N PHE A 39 -4.27 -11.53 -1.25
CA PHE A 39 -4.22 -10.40 -0.34
C PHE A 39 -3.21 -9.37 -0.83
N VAL A 40 -3.33 -8.14 -0.33
CA VAL A 40 -2.31 -7.10 -0.48
C VAL A 40 -1.55 -6.86 0.82
N TRP A 41 -0.25 -6.60 0.68
CA TRP A 41 0.51 -5.96 1.72
C TRP A 41 0.26 -4.45 1.71
N ALA A 42 -0.03 -3.90 2.89
CA ALA A 42 -0.26 -2.47 3.08
C ALA A 42 0.63 -1.90 4.17
N ASP A 43 0.79 -0.58 4.21
CA ASP A 43 1.46 0.08 5.33
C ASP A 43 0.68 -0.14 6.65
N SER A 44 1.39 -0.05 7.77
CA SER A 44 0.84 -0.05 9.13
C SER A 44 -0.28 0.96 9.40
N ALA A 45 -0.41 2.01 8.56
CA ALA A 45 -1.48 3.00 8.61
C ALA A 45 -2.84 2.50 8.06
N TYR A 46 -2.85 1.41 7.29
CA TYR A 46 -4.06 0.84 6.72
C TYR A 46 -4.73 -0.14 7.68
N PRO A 47 -6.08 -0.21 7.69
CA PRO A 47 -6.80 -1.15 8.53
C PRO A 47 -6.65 -2.59 8.02
N LEU A 48 -6.42 -3.52 8.95
CA LEU A 48 -6.39 -4.95 8.66
C LEU A 48 -7.76 -5.44 8.18
N GLN A 49 -7.77 -6.23 7.11
CA GLN A 49 -8.95 -6.89 6.55
C GLN A 49 -8.59 -8.32 6.15
N THR A 50 -9.59 -9.12 5.73
CA THR A 50 -9.36 -10.49 5.25
C THR A 50 -8.40 -10.57 4.06
N TRP A 51 -8.33 -9.51 3.27
CA TRP A 51 -7.50 -9.39 2.06
C TRP A 51 -6.45 -8.27 2.16
N VAL A 52 -6.28 -7.63 3.32
CA VAL A 52 -5.31 -6.55 3.56
C VAL A 52 -4.45 -6.87 4.77
N ILE A 53 -3.17 -7.10 4.55
CA ILE A 53 -2.21 -7.50 5.58
C ILE A 53 -1.19 -6.37 5.80
N ALA A 54 -1.15 -5.86 7.04
CA ALA A 54 -0.19 -4.85 7.47
C ALA A 54 0.90 -5.48 8.35
N PRO A 55 2.09 -4.84 8.45
CA PRO A 55 3.15 -5.25 9.37
C PRO A 55 2.66 -5.36 10.82
N TYR A 56 3.25 -6.31 11.55
CA TYR A 56 3.01 -6.44 12.99
C TYR A 56 3.47 -5.18 13.72
N LYS A 57 2.65 -4.74 14.69
CA LYS A 57 2.97 -3.66 15.63
C LYS A 57 3.60 -4.23 16.91
N ALA A 58 4.13 -3.37 17.77
CA ALA A 58 4.65 -3.83 19.05
C ALA A 58 3.48 -4.18 20.01
N PRO A 59 3.61 -5.22 20.85
CA PRO A 59 4.82 -6.02 21.09
C PRO A 59 5.08 -7.17 20.09
N GLU A 60 4.11 -7.55 19.26
CA GLU A 60 4.15 -8.74 18.40
C GLU A 60 5.29 -8.71 17.38
N LYS A 61 5.65 -7.52 16.90
CA LYS A 61 6.77 -7.31 15.96
C LYS A 61 8.14 -7.76 16.49
N LEU A 62 8.25 -7.93 17.82
CA LEU A 62 9.49 -8.32 18.48
C LEU A 62 9.76 -9.83 18.43
N SER A 63 8.77 -10.63 18.01
CA SER A 63 9.00 -12.05 17.74
C SER A 63 9.84 -12.22 16.46
N GLY A 64 10.71 -13.23 16.44
CA GLY A 64 11.65 -13.43 15.32
C GLY A 64 10.96 -13.59 13.96
N GLN A 65 9.88 -14.38 13.91
CA GLN A 65 9.12 -14.61 12.67
C GLN A 65 8.41 -13.34 12.19
N ASN A 66 7.83 -12.55 13.10
CA ASN A 66 7.15 -11.31 12.73
C ASN A 66 8.14 -10.22 12.29
N MET A 67 9.35 -10.21 12.87
CA MET A 67 10.41 -9.32 12.43
C MET A 67 10.87 -9.66 11.01
N GLU A 68 11.01 -10.95 10.68
CA GLU A 68 11.31 -11.41 9.34
C GLU A 68 10.19 -11.06 8.35
N PHE A 69 8.92 -11.30 8.71
CA PHE A 69 7.77 -10.89 7.91
C PHE A 69 7.77 -9.39 7.63
N ASN A 70 7.92 -8.56 8.68
CA ASN A 70 7.96 -7.10 8.56
C ASN A 70 9.13 -6.63 7.68
N ASN A 71 10.28 -7.32 7.74
CA ASN A 71 11.43 -7.01 6.89
C ASN A 71 11.09 -7.24 5.40
N HIS A 72 10.41 -8.34 5.07
CA HIS A 72 9.97 -8.61 3.70
C HIS A 72 8.97 -7.57 3.20
N VAL A 73 7.96 -7.22 4.00
CA VAL A 73 7.01 -6.15 3.65
C VAL A 73 7.74 -4.82 3.45
N SER A 74 8.70 -4.48 4.31
CA SER A 74 9.48 -3.25 4.19
C SER A 74 10.29 -3.19 2.88
N MET A 75 10.88 -4.30 2.44
CA MET A 75 11.59 -4.35 1.16
C MET A 75 10.66 -4.07 -0.03
N VAL A 76 9.43 -4.58 0.00
CA VAL A 76 8.42 -4.30 -1.03
C VAL A 76 8.02 -2.83 -1.01
N CYS A 77 7.77 -2.24 0.17
CA CYS A 77 7.45 -0.82 0.32
C CYS A 77 8.57 0.08 -0.22
N ILE A 78 9.85 -0.23 0.04
CA ILE A 78 10.99 0.54 -0.49
C ILE A 78 10.99 0.52 -2.02
N CYS A 79 10.71 -0.62 -2.65
CA CYS A 79 10.58 -0.71 -4.10
C CYS A 79 9.43 0.16 -4.64
N LEU A 80 8.30 0.21 -3.94
CA LEU A 80 7.15 1.06 -4.29
C LEU A 80 7.50 2.54 -4.16
N GLU A 81 8.16 2.95 -3.08
CA GLU A 81 8.59 4.34 -2.86
C GLU A 81 9.55 4.80 -3.96
N HIS A 82 10.55 3.98 -4.32
CA HIS A 82 11.44 4.28 -5.44
C HIS A 82 10.69 4.39 -6.76
N THR A 83 9.70 3.52 -7.00
CA THR A 83 8.87 3.55 -8.20
C THR A 83 8.03 4.83 -8.27
N ILE A 84 7.37 5.21 -7.17
CA ILE A 84 6.59 6.45 -7.07
C ILE A 84 7.50 7.67 -7.23
N GLY A 85 8.68 7.66 -6.60
CA GLY A 85 9.69 8.71 -6.75
C GLY A 85 10.13 8.89 -8.21
N PHE A 86 10.37 7.77 -8.91
CA PHE A 86 10.67 7.79 -10.34
C PHE A 86 9.52 8.35 -11.17
N LEU A 87 8.28 7.96 -10.89
CA LEU A 87 7.08 8.48 -11.57
C LEU A 87 6.92 9.98 -11.36
N ARG A 88 7.06 10.48 -10.12
CA ARG A 88 7.00 11.91 -9.79
C ARG A 88 8.14 12.70 -10.45
N GLY A 89 9.32 12.11 -10.56
CA GLY A 89 10.45 12.72 -11.26
C GLY A 89 10.23 12.84 -12.77
N ARG A 90 9.63 11.80 -13.38
CA ARG A 90 9.36 11.73 -14.81
C ARG A 90 8.19 12.59 -15.26
N PHE A 91 7.07 12.54 -14.54
CA PHE A 91 5.84 13.24 -14.91
C PHE A 91 5.70 14.55 -14.12
N GLN A 92 5.93 15.68 -14.79
CA GLN A 92 5.82 17.01 -14.17
C GLN A 92 4.43 17.28 -13.59
N ALA A 93 3.38 16.68 -14.17
CA ALA A 93 2.01 16.77 -13.67
C ALA A 93 1.83 16.19 -12.25
N LEU A 94 2.77 15.36 -11.78
CA LEU A 94 2.77 14.79 -10.44
C LEU A 94 3.61 15.59 -9.44
N LYS A 95 4.22 16.71 -9.85
CA LYS A 95 5.00 17.58 -8.96
C LYS A 95 4.07 18.52 -8.18
N GLY A 96 4.19 18.52 -6.86
CA GLY A 96 3.40 19.38 -5.97
C GLY A 96 2.04 18.80 -5.56
N LEU A 97 1.76 17.55 -5.94
CA LEU A 97 0.74 16.70 -5.32
C LEU A 97 1.26 16.07 -4.03
#